data_AF-R9MN82-F1
#
_entry.id   AF-R9MN82-F1
#
_cell.length_a   1.000
_cell.length_b   1.000
_cell.length_c   1.000
_cell.angle_alpha   90.00
_cell.angle_beta   90.00
_cell.angle_gamma   90.00
#
_symmetry.space_group_name_H-M   'P 1'
#
loop_
_entity.id
_entity.type
_entity.pdbx_description
1 polymer ?
#
loop_
_entity_poly.entity_id
_entity_poly.type
_entity_poly.pdbx_seq_one_letter_code
_entity_poly.pdbx_strand_id
1 'polypeptide(L)'
;MVKKMKLFVLMAGRYDIAKGANIHFHLDQGKNLYIASCGQKDFGIVKYLKDGNKKELQMLGTDFDGVILRTDFNQYLAEVAVKREGKAA
;
A
#
# COMPACT_ATOMS: atom_id res chain seq x y z
N MET A 1 -2.92 -13.56 -16.77
CA MET A 1 -1.99 -13.01 -15.75
C MET A 1 -2.72 -11.94 -14.96
N VAL A 2 -2.88 -12.10 -13.64
CA VAL A 2 -3.42 -11.02 -12.79
C VAL A 2 -2.35 -9.93 -12.67
N LYS A 3 -2.60 -8.74 -13.23
CA LYS A 3 -1.70 -7.60 -13.14
C LYS A 3 -1.59 -7.17 -11.67
N LYS A 4 -0.38 -7.22 -11.10
CA LYS A 4 -0.11 -6.76 -9.73
C LYS A 4 0.22 -5.27 -9.78
N MET A 5 -0.47 -4.47 -8.96
CA MET A 5 -0.12 -3.08 -8.76
C MET A 5 1.01 -2.97 -7.74
N LYS A 6 1.81 -1.90 -7.84
CA LYS A 6 2.85 -1.59 -6.85
C LYS A 6 2.71 -0.17 -6.35
N LEU A 7 2.64 -0.04 -5.04
CA LEU A 7 2.55 1.23 -4.32
C LEU A 7 3.88 1.51 -3.64
N PHE A 8 4.28 2.78 -3.62
CA PHE A 8 5.27 3.27 -2.68
C PHE A 8 4.59 3.98 -1.53
N VAL A 9 4.85 3.51 -0.32
CA VAL A 9 4.40 4.10 0.93
C VAL A 9 5.54 4.95 1.49
N LEU A 10 5.26 6.23 1.74
CA LEU A 10 6.13 7.10 2.52
C LEU A 10 5.93 6.80 4.00
N MET A 11 6.97 6.30 4.63
CA MET A 11 6.97 5.93 6.05
C MET A 11 7.19 7.16 6.92
N ALA A 12 6.48 7.25 8.04
CA ALA A 12 6.64 8.32 9.04
C ALA A 12 7.93 8.19 9.88
N GLY A 13 8.69 7.11 9.68
CA GLY A 13 9.88 6.78 10.45
C GLY A 13 10.52 5.48 9.96
N ARG A 14 11.49 4.98 10.72
CA ARG A 14 12.11 3.67 10.46
C ARG A 14 11.32 2.59 11.17
N TYR A 15 10.64 1.75 10.40
CA TYR A 15 9.87 0.62 10.91
C TYR A 15 10.50 -0.68 10.43
N ASP A 16 10.77 -1.60 11.35
CA ASP A 16 11.26 -2.94 11.00
C ASP A 16 10.09 -3.81 10.47
N ILE A 17 9.72 -3.57 9.21
CA ILE A 17 8.66 -4.31 8.53
C ILE A 17 9.31 -5.31 7.57
N ALA A 18 9.17 -6.59 7.90
CA ALA A 18 9.75 -7.66 7.12
C ALA A 18 9.15 -7.75 5.71
N LYS A 19 9.99 -8.17 4.74
CA LYS A 19 9.50 -8.58 3.42
C LYS A 19 8.46 -9.70 3.57
N GLY A 20 7.35 -9.57 2.85
CA GLY A 20 6.23 -10.51 2.96
C GLY A 20 5.18 -10.15 4.02
N ALA A 21 5.42 -9.13 4.86
CA ALA A 21 4.41 -8.65 5.80
C ALA A 21 3.15 -8.16 5.07
N ASN A 22 1.99 -8.47 5.65
CA ASN A 22 0.70 -7.95 5.20
C ASN A 22 0.57 -6.48 5.64
N ILE A 23 0.18 -5.63 4.70
CA ILE A 23 -0.08 -4.22 4.91
C ILE A 23 -1.54 -3.95 4.62
N HIS A 24 -2.24 -3.43 5.60
CA HIS A 24 -3.60 -2.95 5.42
C HIS A 24 -3.56 -1.49 4.97
N PHE A 25 -4.42 -1.13 4.02
CA PHE A 25 -4.62 0.24 3.57
C PHE A 25 -6.06 0.65 3.83
N HIS A 26 -6.23 1.84 4.39
CA HIS A 26 -7.54 2.47 4.50
C HIS A 26 -7.49 3.91 3.95
N LEU A 27 -8.58 4.38 3.34
CA LEU A 27 -8.70 5.72 2.80
C LEU A 27 -9.16 6.69 3.89
N ASP A 28 -8.30 7.63 4.27
CA ASP A 28 -8.73 8.83 4.99
C ASP A 28 -9.49 9.73 3.99
N GLN A 29 -10.83 9.71 4.08
CA GLN A 29 -11.70 10.48 3.18
C GLN A 29 -11.55 12.01 3.36
N GLY A 30 -11.20 12.46 4.56
CA GLY A 30 -11.01 13.89 4.84
C GLY A 30 -9.74 14.44 4.19
N LYS A 31 -8.68 13.62 4.09
CA LYS A 31 -7.41 13.99 3.45
C LYS A 31 -7.27 13.46 2.02
N ASN A 32 -8.13 12.53 1.60
CA ASN A 32 -8.05 11.80 0.34
C ASN A 32 -6.70 11.09 0.14
N LEU A 33 -6.22 10.43 1.19
CA LEU A 33 -4.95 9.71 1.23
C LEU A 33 -5.16 8.30 1.77
N TYR A 34 -4.48 7.33 1.17
CA TYR A 34 -4.43 5.98 1.74
C TYR A 34 -3.36 5.92 2.82
N ILE A 35 -3.77 5.53 4.02
CA ILE A 35 -2.93 5.28 5.16
C ILE A 35 -2.57 3.79 5.17
N ALA A 36 -1.29 3.49 5.38
CA ALA A 36 -0.76 2.15 5.44
C ALA A 36 -0.51 1.74 6.90
N SER A 37 -1.01 0.57 7.27
CA SER A 37 -0.96 0.02 8.62
C SER A 37 -0.35 -1.38 8.61
N CYS A 38 0.46 -1.70 9.62
CA CYS A 38 1.03 -3.03 9.82
C CYS A 38 0.84 -3.41 11.29
N GLY A 39 0.19 -4.55 11.57
CA GLY A 39 -0.07 -4.99 12.95
C GLY A 39 -0.84 -3.95 13.79
N GLN A 40 -1.92 -3.39 13.23
CA GLN A 40 -2.78 -2.37 13.85
C GLN A 40 -2.11 -1.01 14.14
N LYS A 41 -0.92 -0.76 13.59
CA LYS A 41 -0.25 0.55 13.70
C LYS A 41 -0.05 1.18 12.34
N ASP A 42 -0.46 2.43 12.21
CA ASP A 42 -0.19 3.25 11.05
C ASP A 42 1.28 3.60 11.00
N PHE A 43 1.90 3.41 9.83
CA PHE A 43 3.33 3.65 9.65
C PHE A 43 3.65 4.55 8.46
N GLY A 44 2.68 4.83 7.59
CA GLY A 44 2.92 5.66 6.42
C GLY A 44 1.68 5.95 5.58
N ILE A 45 1.90 6.67 4.48
CA ILE A 45 0.87 7.03 3.50
C ILE A 45 1.31 6.65 2.09
N VAL A 46 0.37 6.35 1.20
CA VAL A 46 0.70 6.11 -0.21
C VAL A 46 1.21 7.40 -0.86
N LYS A 47 2.45 7.38 -1.36
CA LYS A 47 3.08 8.53 -2.01
C LYS A 47 2.86 8.53 -3.53
N TYR A 48 3.09 7.39 -4.19
CA TYR A 48 2.86 7.24 -5.62
C TYR A 48 2.69 5.78 -6.06
N LEU A 49 2.06 5.62 -7.22
CA LEU A 49 1.90 4.37 -7.94
C LEU A 49 3.15 4.13 -8.79
N LYS A 50 3.84 3.00 -8.58
CA LYS A 50 4.96 2.58 -9.43
C LYS A 50 4.46 1.83 -10.65
N ASP A 51 3.60 0.84 -10.40
CA ASP A 51 2.96 0.01 -11.42
C ASP A 51 1.45 0.07 -11.21
N GLY A 52 0.73 0.56 -12.21
CA GLY A 52 -0.72 0.75 -12.20
C GLY A 52 -1.14 2.20 -12.41
N ASN A 53 -2.42 2.50 -12.23
CA ASN A 53 -2.96 3.85 -12.38
C ASN A 53 -3.98 4.22 -11.29
N LYS A 54 -4.32 5.51 -11.21
CA LYS A 54 -5.22 6.05 -10.19
C LYS A 54 -6.62 5.41 -10.23
N LYS A 55 -7.15 5.08 -11.42
CA LYS A 55 -8.45 4.39 -11.54
C LYS A 55 -8.38 2.99 -10.96
N GLU A 56 -7.32 2.23 -11.28
CA GLU A 56 -7.11 0.90 -10.71
C GLU A 56 -7.00 0.95 -9.18
N LEU A 57 -6.34 1.99 -8.62
CA LEU A 57 -6.26 2.21 -7.17
C LEU A 57 -7.63 2.53 -6.57
N GLN A 58 -8.41 3.41 -7.20
CA GLN A 58 -9.78 3.74 -6.76
C GLN A 58 -10.71 2.53 -6.81
N MET A 59 -10.50 1.61 -7.75
CA MET A 59 -11.28 0.37 -7.85
C MET A 59 -11.01 -0.64 -6.72
N LEU A 60 -9.92 -0.46 -5.96
CA LEU A 60 -9.68 -1.26 -4.75
C LEU A 60 -10.62 -0.85 -3.60
N GLY A 61 -11.26 0.32 -3.69
CA GLY A 61 -12.18 0.81 -2.68
C GLY A 61 -11.48 1.57 -1.55
N THR A 62 -12.16 1.70 -0.41
CA THR A 62 -11.64 2.43 0.75
C THR A 62 -10.67 1.59 1.57
N ASP A 63 -10.77 0.27 1.50
CA ASP A 63 -10.01 -0.66 2.35
C ASP A 63 -9.51 -1.83 1.52
N PHE A 64 -8.21 -2.12 1.58
CA PHE A 64 -7.59 -3.23 0.86
C PHE A 64 -6.23 -3.62 1.45
N ASP A 65 -5.72 -4.78 1.08
CA ASP A 65 -4.44 -5.29 1.58
C ASP A 65 -3.37 -5.38 0.50
N GLY A 66 -2.12 -5.32 0.94
CA GLY A 66 -0.93 -5.52 0.14
C GLY A 66 0.15 -6.30 0.90
N VAL A 67 1.25 -6.56 0.21
CA VAL A 67 2.39 -7.31 0.75
C VAL A 67 3.69 -6.54 0.52
N ILE A 68 4.52 -6.39 1.56
CA ILE A 68 5.83 -5.75 1.44
C ILE A 68 6.74 -6.52 0.48
N LEU A 69 7.26 -5.82 -0.51
CA LEU A 69 8.32 -6.31 -1.39
C LEU A 69 9.71 -5.96 -0.86
N ARG A 70 9.88 -4.72 -0.38
CA ARG A 70 11.12 -4.18 0.19
C ARG A 70 10.89 -2.85 0.90
N THR A 71 11.79 -2.51 1.80
CA THR A 71 11.88 -1.21 2.49
C THR A 71 13.22 -0.54 2.16
N ASP A 72 13.19 0.77 1.98
CA ASP A 72 14.36 1.64 1.83
C ASP A 72 14.33 2.66 2.98
N PHE A 73 15.22 2.46 3.96
CA PHE A 73 15.32 3.30 5.15
C PHE A 73 16.01 4.65 4.92
N ASN A 74 16.76 4.80 3.84
CA ASN A 74 17.39 6.07 3.49
C ASN A 74 16.36 7.04 2.91
N GLN A 75 15.39 6.51 2.17
CA GLN A 75 14.32 7.28 1.54
C GLN A 75 13.00 7.26 2.31
N TYR A 76 12.91 6.49 3.39
CA TYR A 76 11.68 6.23 4.13
C TYR A 76 10.57 5.69 3.23
N LEU A 77 10.90 4.77 2.31
CA LEU A 77 9.94 4.20 1.37
C LEU A 77 9.74 2.70 1.61
N ALA A 78 8.49 2.24 1.54
CA ALA A 78 8.16 0.83 1.44
C ALA A 78 7.49 0.56 0.09
N GLU A 79 7.98 -0.44 -0.65
CA GLU A 79 7.35 -0.91 -1.88
C GLU A 79 6.40 -2.06 -1.55
N VAL A 80 5.12 -1.90 -1.89
CA VAL A 80 4.04 -2.81 -1.54
C VAL A 80 3.36 -3.32 -2.80
N ALA A 81 3.26 -4.64 -2.94
CA ALA A 81 2.47 -5.25 -3.99
C ALA A 81 1.01 -5.37 -3.56
N VAL A 82 0.10 -4.88 -4.40
CA VAL A 82 -1.33 -4.97 -4.19
C VAL A 82 -1.93 -5.80 -5.31
N LYS A 83 -2.80 -6.74 -4.95
CA LYS A 83 -3.60 -7.50 -5.91
C LYS A 83 -5.03 -7.03 -5.80
N ARG A 84 -5.65 -6.81 -6.95
CA ARG A 84 -7.10 -6.80 -7.01
C ARG A 84 -7.56 -8.23 -6.80
N GLU A 85 -8.25 -8.51 -5.71
CA GLU A 85 -9.13 -9.68 -5.71
C GLU A 85 -10.17 -9.42 -6.79
N GLY A 86 -10.12 -10.20 -7.87
CA GLY A 86 -11.23 -10.20 -8.80
C GLY A 86 -12.44 -10.65 -8.00
N LYS A 87 -13.40 -9.76 -7.77
CA LYS A 87 -14.76 -10.21 -7.48
C LYS A 87 -15.10 -11.18 -8.61
N ALA A 88 -15.21 -12.47 -8.30
CA ALA A 88 -15.93 -13.38 -9.15
C ALA A 88 -17.31 -12.73 -9.35
N ALA A 89 -17.66 -12.55 -10.63
CA ALA A 89 -18.92 -11.97 -11.06
C ALA A 89 -20.10 -12.71 -10.45
#